data_AF-A0A5M8GDU6-F1
#
_entry.id   AF-A0A5M8GDU6-F1
#
_cell.length_a   1.000
_cell.length_b   1.000
_cell.length_c   1.000
_cell.angle_alpha   90.00
_cell.angle_beta   90.00
_cell.angle_gamma   90.00
#
_symmetry.space_group_name_H-M   'P 1'
#
loop_
_entity.id
_entity.type
_entity.pdbx_description
1 polymer ?
#
loop_
_entity_poly.entity_id
_entity_poly.type
_entity_poly.pdbx_seq_one_letter_code
_entity_poly.pdbx_strand_id
1 'polypeptide(L)'
;MRQGGDQRYLESDDYKAYKEIEEQIGLCTPEQAWAMYYVSTGMVRENITLAVMEHIGRGNRALLLEFPDLVRVAGRDAEPGALASNWPLLRRRRR
;
A
#
# COMPACT_ATOMS: atom_id res chain seq x y z
N MET A 1 -10.20 -41.27 12.83
CA MET A 1 -8.89 -40.72 12.42
C MET A 1 -8.94 -40.34 10.95
N ARG A 2 -9.02 -39.04 10.63
CA ARG A 2 -8.57 -38.49 9.34
C ARG A 2 -7.95 -37.14 9.64
N GLN A 3 -6.66 -37.20 9.98
CA GLN A 3 -5.77 -36.07 9.86
C GLN A 3 -5.55 -35.80 8.37
N GLY A 4 -5.47 -34.52 8.03
CA GLY A 4 -5.11 -34.04 6.71
C GLY A 4 -5.18 -32.53 6.71
N GLY A 5 -4.55 -31.91 7.72
CA GLY A 5 -4.38 -30.46 7.77
C GLY A 5 -3.52 -30.05 6.58
N ASP A 6 -4.19 -29.58 5.54
CA ASP A 6 -3.60 -29.01 4.33
C ASP A 6 -3.16 -27.57 4.61
N GLN A 7 -2.37 -27.41 5.66
CA GLN A 7 -1.92 -26.13 6.19
C GLN A 7 -0.49 -25.81 5.74
N ARG A 8 -0.05 -26.44 4.63
CA ARG A 8 1.31 -26.33 4.08
C ARG A 8 1.39 -26.01 2.58
N TYR A 9 0.26 -25.93 1.87
CA TYR A 9 0.21 -25.53 0.44
C TYR A 9 -0.32 -24.11 0.22
N LEU A 10 -0.48 -23.33 1.30
CA LEU A 10 -0.90 -21.93 1.28
C LEU A 10 0.28 -20.96 1.51
N GLU A 11 1.50 -21.35 1.15
CA GLU A 11 2.45 -20.40 0.58
C GLU A 11 1.95 -20.08 -0.85
N SER A 12 0.71 -19.57 -0.90
CA SER A 12 -0.23 -19.61 -2.02
C SER A 12 0.33 -18.81 -3.20
N ASP A 13 0.05 -19.25 -4.43
CA ASP A 13 0.33 -18.47 -5.65
C ASP A 13 -0.11 -16.99 -5.51
N ASP A 14 -1.13 -16.72 -4.70
CA ASP A 14 -1.59 -15.37 -4.35
C ASP A 14 -0.53 -14.51 -3.63
N TYR A 15 0.21 -15.09 -2.68
CA TYR A 15 1.27 -14.39 -1.96
C TYR A 15 2.44 -14.09 -2.90
N LYS A 16 2.79 -15.05 -3.76
CA LYS A 16 3.81 -14.84 -4.80
C LYS A 16 3.39 -13.72 -5.76
N ALA A 17 2.15 -13.74 -6.24
CA ALA A 17 1.62 -12.69 -7.10
C ALA A 17 1.62 -11.31 -6.41
N TYR A 18 1.27 -11.25 -5.11
CA TYR A 18 1.41 -10.02 -4.33
C TYR A 18 2.86 -9.54 -4.28
N LYS A 19 3.82 -10.42 -3.99
CA LYS A 19 5.25 -10.08 -3.94
C LYS A 19 5.77 -9.55 -5.27
N GLU A 20 5.37 -10.15 -6.39
CA GLU A 20 5.71 -9.66 -7.73
C GLU A 20 5.14 -8.25 -8.01
N ILE A 21 3.91 -8.00 -7.57
CA ILE A 21 3.29 -6.65 -7.66
C ILE A 21 4.05 -5.66 -6.77
N GLU A 22 4.38 -6.03 -5.53
CA GLU A 22 5.12 -5.19 -4.59
C GLU A 22 6.49 -4.77 -5.16
N GLU A 23 7.21 -5.71 -5.77
CA GLU A 23 8.49 -5.45 -6.43
C GLU A 23 8.34 -4.49 -7.61
N GLN A 24 7.31 -4.67 -8.45
CA GLN A 24 7.04 -3.74 -9.56
C GLN A 24 6.70 -2.33 -9.07
N ILE A 25 5.89 -2.22 -8.01
CA ILE A 25 5.55 -0.92 -7.42
C ILE A 25 6.81 -0.20 -6.91
N GLY A 26 7.78 -0.94 -6.36
CA GLY A 26 9.05 -0.36 -5.92
C GLY A 26 9.96 0.17 -7.03
N LEU A 27 9.73 -0.23 -8.29
CA LEU A 27 10.54 0.16 -9.45
C LEU A 27 9.84 1.18 -10.36
N CYS A 28 8.53 1.36 -10.21
CA CYS A 28 7.73 2.19 -11.11
C CYS A 28 7.58 3.63 -10.62
N THR A 29 7.21 4.54 -11.53
CA THR A 29 6.83 5.90 -11.15
C THR A 29 5.41 5.94 -10.57
N PRO A 30 5.05 6.98 -9.80
CA PRO A 30 3.70 7.13 -9.28
C PRO A 30 2.62 7.09 -10.39
N GLU A 31 2.89 7.67 -11.55
CA GLU A 31 1.97 7.66 -12.70
C GLU A 31 1.77 6.24 -13.26
N GLN A 32 2.83 5.43 -13.28
CA GLN A 32 2.76 4.03 -13.71
C GLN A 32 1.96 3.19 -12.71
N ALA A 33 2.22 3.33 -11.40
CA ALA A 33 1.42 2.68 -10.37
C ALA A 33 -0.07 3.06 -10.49
N TRP A 34 -0.35 4.32 -10.82
CA TRP A 34 -1.72 4.80 -11.00
C TRP A 34 -2.39 4.20 -12.24
N ALA A 35 -1.65 4.11 -13.36
CA ALA A 35 -2.12 3.44 -14.57
C ALA A 35 -2.42 1.95 -14.30
N MET A 36 -1.51 1.24 -13.61
CA MET A 36 -1.70 -0.16 -13.20
C MET A 36 -2.98 -0.33 -12.38
N TYR A 37 -3.23 0.55 -11.40
CA TYR A 37 -4.46 0.52 -10.60
C TYR A 37 -5.73 0.66 -11.47
N TYR A 38 -5.73 1.60 -12.43
CA TYR A 38 -6.90 1.88 -13.27
C TYR A 38 -7.23 0.72 -14.21
N VAL A 39 -6.22 0.07 -14.79
CA VAL A 39 -6.42 -1.03 -15.75
C VAL A 39 -6.71 -2.37 -15.07
N SER A 40 -6.36 -2.52 -13.80
CA SER A 40 -6.55 -3.77 -13.03
C SER A 40 -7.93 -3.88 -12.41
N THR A 41 -8.38 -5.10 -12.12
CA THR A 41 -9.65 -5.38 -11.42
C THR A 41 -9.50 -6.50 -10.40
N GLY A 42 -10.43 -6.61 -9.45
CA GLY A 42 -10.43 -7.68 -8.44
C GLY A 42 -9.18 -7.69 -7.56
N MET A 43 -8.70 -8.88 -7.21
CA MET A 43 -7.58 -9.09 -6.29
C MET A 43 -6.29 -8.37 -6.72
N VAL A 44 -6.02 -8.24 -8.02
CA VAL A 44 -4.84 -7.53 -8.53
C VAL A 44 -4.89 -6.05 -8.16
N ARG A 45 -6.07 -5.41 -8.24
CA ARG A 45 -6.24 -4.01 -7.84
C ARG A 45 -6.06 -3.83 -6.34
N GLU A 46 -6.53 -4.78 -5.54
CA GLU A 46 -6.35 -4.77 -4.09
C GLU A 46 -4.87 -4.91 -3.72
N ASN A 47 -4.16 -5.85 -4.36
CA ASN A 47 -2.72 -6.05 -4.18
C ASN A 47 -1.90 -4.81 -4.57
N ILE A 48 -2.23 -4.14 -5.68
CA ILE A 48 -1.60 -2.86 -6.07
C ILE A 48 -1.82 -1.80 -5.00
N THR A 49 -3.06 -1.70 -4.46
CA THR A 49 -3.39 -0.72 -3.42
C THR A 49 -2.56 -0.97 -2.16
N LEU A 50 -2.48 -2.22 -1.72
CA LEU A 50 -1.69 -2.63 -0.55
C LEU A 50 -0.20 -2.34 -0.75
N ALA A 51 0.37 -2.74 -1.89
CA ALA A 51 1.77 -2.50 -2.21
C ALA A 51 2.13 -0.99 -2.23
N VAL A 52 1.28 -0.15 -2.82
CA VAL A 52 1.48 1.31 -2.84
C VAL A 52 1.43 1.88 -1.42
N MET A 53 0.45 1.48 -0.61
CA MET A 53 0.35 1.95 0.78
C MET A 53 1.57 1.54 1.60
N GLU A 54 2.05 0.32 1.42
CA GLU A 54 3.27 -0.17 2.08
C GLU A 54 4.50 0.63 1.66
N HIS A 55 4.64 0.94 0.37
CA HIS A 55 5.74 1.74 -0.14
C HIS A 55 5.74 3.18 0.43
N ILE A 56 4.57 3.82 0.50
CA ILE A 56 4.40 5.13 1.15
C ILE A 56 4.77 5.04 2.63
N GLY A 57 4.29 4.01 3.34
CA GLY A 57 4.62 3.80 4.75
C GLY A 57 6.11 3.58 5.01
N ARG A 58 6.82 2.90 4.09
CA ARG A 58 8.29 2.76 4.14
C ARG A 58 8.99 4.11 3.91
N GLY A 59 8.57 4.86 2.89
CA GLY A 59 9.10 6.20 2.61
C GLY A 59 8.89 7.17 3.78
N ASN A 60 7.70 7.21 4.37
CA ASN A 60 7.40 8.03 5.54
C ASN A 60 8.31 7.67 6.72
N ARG A 61 8.52 6.37 6.99
CA ARG A 61 9.45 5.94 8.06
C ARG A 61 10.88 6.39 7.79
N ALA A 62 11.37 6.28 6.55
CA ALA A 62 12.69 6.75 6.18
C ALA A 62 12.84 8.27 6.35
N LEU A 63 11.85 9.04 5.91
CA LEU A 63 11.82 10.49 6.08
C LEU A 63 11.82 10.91 7.55
N LEU A 64 11.06 10.21 8.41
CA LEU A 64 11.05 10.51 9.85
C LEU A 64 12.38 10.20 10.54
N LEU A 65 13.14 9.21 10.03
CA LEU A 65 14.49 8.91 10.53
C LEU A 65 15.50 9.98 10.10
N GLU A 66 15.41 10.45 8.86
CA GLU A 66 16.31 11.49 8.32
C GLU A 66 15.96 12.89 8.88
N PHE A 67 14.68 13.16 9.10
CA PHE A 67 14.16 14.44 9.58
C PHE A 67 13.28 14.27 10.83
N PRO A 68 13.87 13.99 12.02
CA PRO A 68 13.11 13.74 13.25
C PRO A 68 12.20 14.90 13.68
N ASP A 69 12.54 16.13 13.31
CA ASP A 69 11.76 17.32 13.65
C ASP A 69 10.39 17.36 12.94
N LEU A 70 10.22 16.64 11.82
CA LEU A 70 8.91 16.53 11.14
C LEU A 70 7.86 15.82 12.01
N VAL A 71 8.28 14.96 12.96
CA VAL A 71 7.38 14.29 13.93
C VAL A 71 6.63 15.32 14.78
N ARG A 72 7.28 16.44 15.14
CA ARG A 72 6.70 17.47 16.00
C ARG A 72 5.60 18.28 15.31
N VAL A 73 5.66 18.36 13.97
CA VAL A 73 4.64 19.03 13.15
C VAL A 73 3.45 18.11 12.90
N ALA A 74 3.70 16.83 12.62
CA ALA A 74 2.63 15.84 12.42
C ALA A 74 1.80 15.59 13.70
N GLY A 75 2.42 15.64 14.88
CA GLY A 75 1.73 15.42 16.16
C GLY A 75 0.75 16.53 16.60
N ARG A 76 0.74 17.69 15.94
CA ARG A 76 -0.27 18.74 16.21
C ARG A 76 -1.47 18.71 15.26
N ASP A 77 -1.30 18.20 14.04
CA ASP A 77 -2.31 18.36 12.98
C ASP A 77 -2.65 17.07 12.20
N ALA A 78 -2.03 15.92 12.48
CA ALA A 78 -2.27 14.69 11.73
C ALA A 78 -2.58 13.49 12.63
N GLU A 79 -3.88 13.18 12.73
CA GLU A 79 -4.31 11.80 12.98
C GLU A 79 -3.69 10.90 11.88
N PRO A 80 -2.82 9.94 12.21
CA PRO A 80 -2.07 9.15 11.21
C PRO A 80 -2.96 8.32 10.26
N GLY A 81 -4.25 8.16 10.59
CA GLY A 81 -5.26 7.52 9.73
C GLY A 81 -6.03 8.48 8.81
N ALA A 82 -5.98 9.79 9.04
CA ALA A 82 -6.87 10.73 8.34
C ALA A 82 -6.51 10.93 6.87
N LEU A 83 -5.24 10.85 6.49
CA LEU A 83 -4.80 10.96 5.09
C LEU A 83 -5.05 9.69 4.28
N ALA A 84 -4.93 8.51 4.92
CA ALA A 84 -5.26 7.24 4.30
C ALA A 84 -6.78 7.05 4.10
N SER A 85 -7.59 7.52 5.05
CA SER A 85 -9.06 7.42 4.98
C SER A 85 -9.74 8.44 4.07
N ASN A 86 -9.08 9.56 3.70
CA ASN A 86 -9.68 10.63 2.88
C ASN A 86 -9.35 10.57 1.39
N TRP A 87 -8.56 9.60 0.91
CA TRP A 87 -8.25 9.48 -0.53
C TRP A 87 -9.49 9.41 -1.44
N PRO A 88 -10.62 8.76 -1.04
CA PRO A 88 -11.86 8.82 -1.83
C PRO A 88 -12.59 10.16 -1.77
N LEU A 89 -12.35 10.97 -0.72
CA LEU A 89 -13.12 12.19 -0.40
C LEU A 89 -12.46 13.48 -0.89
N LEU A 90 -11.16 13.45 -1.20
CA LEU A 90 -10.46 14.54 -1.90
C LEU A 90 -11.03 14.82 -3.30
N ARG A 91 -11.91 13.95 -3.83
CA ARG A 91 -12.65 14.13 -5.09
C ARG A 91 -13.68 15.27 -5.09
N ARG A 92 -14.13 15.79 -3.93
CA ARG A 92 -15.28 16.73 -3.90
C ARG A 92 -14.94 18.23 -3.93
N ARG A 93 -13.66 18.62 -3.85
CA ARG A 93 -13.28 20.05 -3.73
C ARG A 93 -12.72 20.71 -4.99
N ARG A 94 -12.65 20.00 -6.12
CA ARG A 94 -12.33 20.61 -7.41
C ARG A 94 -13.52 20.47 -8.36
N ARG A 95 -14.47 21.38 -8.25
CA ARG A 95 -15.43 21.65 -9.31
C ARG A 95 -15.61 23.15 -9.43
#